data_AF-A0A3Q9Q0C0-F1
#
_entry.id   AF-A0A3Q9Q0C0-F1
#
_cell.length_a   1.000
_cell.length_b   1.000
_cell.length_c   1.000
_cell.angle_alpha   90.00
_cell.angle_beta   90.00
_cell.angle_gamma   90.00
#
_symmetry.space_group_name_H-M   'P 1'
#
loop_
_entity.id
_entity.type
_entity.pdbx_description
1 polymer ?
#
loop_
_entity_poly.entity_id
_entity_poly.type
_entity_poly.pdbx_seq_one_letter_code
_entity_poly.pdbx_strand_id
1 'polypeptide(L)'
;MDDNRFQLSPRKHATIYEKIERHQFKDTAPTDQPQAIILGGQPGAGKSGLLEASKQGFADRNVVTINGDELRYYHPQYLAIQKADERHFAELTDPHVRPWTKQLFDRTIETRRNVVFEGTMRESGPITDTMRRLKAAGYYVVARVIAANERDSMAGIHRRYEEQKAAKGFGRWSNVQAHDDAYKGMPATLEYIERHKLADRVQVYDRKGNVLYDNELHGNEWKRQPVARAAIEAERERPPTPEERRQHEAEWTTILAMMAARRADEREIERVRDVARQYGGQQYPEHKPTEYERQDYGRQHPEMRGPETGKTYEGPIVSADDKYVIQSVREAGRELHIQHERLVLNSDRRELLNTGVNVEIRYPYNRVGIVKEWGEKAIQGPASKGIEPRDFGKR
;
A
#
# COMPACT_ATOMS: atom_id res chain seq x y z
N MET A 1 -32.61 -11.85 8.94
CA MET A 1 -32.03 -12.30 10.22
C MET A 1 -32.48 -11.30 11.28
N ASP A 2 -32.68 -11.73 12.52
CA ASP A 2 -33.05 -10.80 13.60
C ASP A 2 -31.85 -9.89 13.92
N ASP A 3 -31.88 -8.64 13.44
CA ASP A 3 -30.76 -7.68 13.49
C ASP A 3 -30.28 -7.43 14.92
N ASN A 4 -31.12 -7.67 15.93
CA ASN A 4 -30.78 -7.48 17.34
C ASN A 4 -29.85 -8.56 17.91
N ARG A 5 -29.64 -9.70 17.23
CA ARG A 5 -28.86 -10.83 17.77
C ARG A 5 -27.40 -10.48 18.09
N PHE A 6 -26.84 -9.48 17.41
CA PHE A 6 -25.45 -9.04 17.56
C PHE A 6 -25.33 -7.61 18.08
N GLN A 7 -26.41 -7.04 18.64
CA GLN A 7 -26.38 -5.70 19.22
C GLN A 7 -25.57 -5.70 20.52
N LEU A 8 -24.61 -4.78 20.64
CA LEU A 8 -23.89 -4.51 21.87
C LEU A 8 -24.65 -3.49 22.72
N SER A 9 -24.69 -3.71 24.04
CA SER A 9 -25.17 -2.67 24.95
C SER A 9 -24.18 -1.48 24.98
N PRO A 10 -24.65 -0.25 25.28
CA PRO A 10 -23.77 0.92 25.34
C PRO A 10 -22.54 0.71 26.26
N ARG A 11 -22.74 0.07 27.42
CA ARG A 11 -21.65 -0.26 28.34
C ARG A 11 -20.61 -1.19 27.71
N LYS A 12 -21.04 -2.25 27.02
CA LYS A 12 -20.12 -3.16 26.33
C LYS A 12 -19.37 -2.45 25.21
N HIS A 13 -20.07 -1.61 24.45
CA HIS A 13 -19.49 -0.82 23.37
C HIS A 13 -18.36 0.09 23.89
N ALA A 14 -18.59 0.80 25.01
CA ALA A 14 -17.59 1.63 25.67
C ALA A 14 -16.38 0.84 26.18
N THR A 15 -16.59 -0.31 26.85
CA THR A 15 -15.50 -1.16 27.31
C THR A 15 -14.64 -1.70 26.16
N ILE A 16 -15.26 -2.05 25.04
CA ILE A 16 -14.53 -2.49 23.84
C ILE A 16 -13.75 -1.33 23.23
N TYR A 17 -14.33 -0.12 23.20
CA TYR A 17 -13.64 1.07 22.73
C TYR A 17 -12.37 1.35 23.54
N GLU A 18 -12.41 1.29 24.87
CA GLU A 18 -11.21 1.47 25.71
C GLU A 18 -10.11 0.46 25.36
N LYS A 19 -10.48 -0.77 25.00
CA LYS A 19 -9.53 -1.78 24.51
C LYS A 19 -8.96 -1.40 23.14
N ILE A 20 -9.79 -0.94 22.21
CA ILE A 20 -9.37 -0.46 20.88
C ILE A 20 -8.38 0.70 21.04
N GLU A 21 -8.71 1.73 21.83
CA GLU A 21 -7.85 2.88 22.04
C GLU A 21 -6.49 2.47 22.62
N ARG A 22 -6.48 1.68 23.71
CA ARG A 22 -5.23 1.18 24.30
C ARG A 22 -4.37 0.42 23.30
N HIS A 23 -4.98 -0.45 22.49
CA HIS A 23 -4.23 -1.22 21.50
C HIS A 23 -3.67 -0.34 20.39
N GLN A 24 -4.46 0.58 19.86
CA GLN A 24 -4.06 1.43 18.74
C GLN A 24 -3.08 2.53 19.17
N PHE A 25 -3.07 2.92 20.44
CA PHE A 25 -2.20 3.99 20.95
C PHE A 25 -0.93 3.47 21.62
N LYS A 26 -0.83 2.15 21.90
CA LYS A 26 0.22 1.52 22.72
C LYS A 26 1.63 2.01 22.40
N ASP A 27 1.99 2.07 21.12
CA ASP A 27 3.34 2.39 20.64
C ASP A 27 3.35 3.72 19.86
N THR A 28 2.51 4.66 20.26
CA THR A 28 2.42 5.99 19.64
C THR A 28 2.64 7.07 20.69
N ALA A 29 3.07 8.26 20.28
CA ALA A 29 3.19 9.47 21.08
C ALA A 29 2.55 10.69 20.36
N PRO A 30 2.04 11.69 21.09
CA PRO A 30 1.68 12.99 20.52
C PRO A 30 2.87 13.64 19.78
N THR A 31 2.59 14.51 18.83
CA THR A 31 3.59 15.30 18.10
C THR A 31 3.12 16.75 17.93
N ASP A 32 4.08 17.67 17.90
CA ASP A 32 3.81 19.09 17.70
C ASP A 32 3.28 19.37 16.29
N GLN A 33 3.76 18.62 15.31
CA GLN A 33 3.37 18.72 13.89
C GLN A 33 2.77 17.38 13.43
N PRO A 34 1.51 17.08 13.79
CA PRO A 34 0.90 15.81 13.44
C PRO A 34 0.57 15.72 11.96
N GLN A 35 0.70 14.52 11.41
CA GLN A 35 0.36 14.22 10.03
C GLN A 35 -0.77 13.20 9.95
N ALA A 36 -1.62 13.35 8.94
CA ALA A 36 -2.69 12.41 8.65
C ALA A 36 -2.57 11.92 7.21
N ILE A 37 -2.46 10.60 7.04
CA ILE A 37 -2.43 9.96 5.73
C ILE A 37 -3.76 9.21 5.52
N ILE A 38 -4.55 9.68 4.57
CA ILE A 38 -5.84 9.12 4.21
C ILE A 38 -5.67 8.25 2.97
N LEU A 39 -5.88 6.94 3.12
CA LEU A 39 -5.78 5.99 2.03
C LEU A 39 -7.11 5.84 1.29
N GLY A 40 -7.04 5.76 -0.03
CA GLY A 40 -8.18 5.50 -0.92
C GLY A 40 -7.91 4.41 -1.94
N GLY A 41 -8.98 3.86 -2.49
CA GLY A 41 -8.93 2.75 -3.46
C GLY A 41 -10.03 1.74 -3.20
N GLN A 42 -10.55 1.13 -4.26
CA GLN A 42 -11.56 0.10 -4.14
C GLN A 42 -11.05 -1.13 -3.36
N PRO A 43 -11.93 -1.89 -2.70
CA PRO A 43 -11.64 -3.26 -2.25
C PRO A 43 -10.84 -4.06 -3.28
N GLY A 44 -9.85 -4.86 -2.84
CA GLY A 44 -9.01 -5.65 -3.75
C GLY A 44 -7.95 -4.87 -4.55
N ALA A 45 -7.90 -3.54 -4.48
CA ALA A 45 -6.90 -2.72 -5.19
C ALA A 45 -5.45 -2.89 -4.67
N GLY A 46 -5.23 -3.57 -3.54
CA GLY A 46 -3.88 -3.76 -2.98
C GLY A 46 -3.43 -2.72 -1.95
N LYS A 47 -4.37 -2.02 -1.30
CA LYS A 47 -4.08 -0.96 -0.31
C LYS A 47 -3.16 -1.38 0.84
N SER A 48 -3.09 -2.66 1.19
CA SER A 48 -2.26 -3.15 2.29
C SER A 48 -0.77 -2.81 2.11
N GLY A 49 -0.24 -2.87 0.88
CA GLY A 49 1.14 -2.46 0.61
C GLY A 49 1.33 -0.96 0.83
N LEU A 50 0.39 -0.14 0.34
CA LEU A 50 0.40 1.30 0.53
C LEU A 50 0.23 1.69 2.01
N LEU A 51 -0.56 0.95 2.77
CA LEU A 51 -0.71 1.11 4.22
C LEU A 51 0.61 0.91 4.94
N GLU A 52 1.30 -0.21 4.70
CA GLU A 52 2.57 -0.49 5.36
C GLU A 52 3.68 0.49 4.94
N ALA A 53 3.77 0.83 3.65
CA ALA A 53 4.67 1.88 3.18
C ALA A 53 4.37 3.24 3.84
N SER A 54 3.10 3.55 4.08
CA SER A 54 2.71 4.81 4.74
C SER A 54 3.09 4.86 6.21
N LYS A 55 3.09 3.73 6.92
CA LYS A 55 3.55 3.66 8.31
C LYS A 55 5.06 3.80 8.44
N GLN A 56 5.82 3.30 7.47
CA GLN A 56 7.29 3.35 7.47
C GLN A 56 7.83 4.78 7.38
N GLY A 57 7.05 5.73 6.83
CA GLY A 57 7.45 7.14 6.76
C GLY A 57 7.42 7.88 8.11
N PHE A 58 6.95 7.23 9.19
CA PHE A 58 6.96 7.80 10.53
C PHE A 58 8.12 7.20 11.33
N ALA A 59 8.92 8.08 11.95
CA ALA A 59 9.97 7.67 12.88
C ALA A 59 9.39 6.76 13.98
N ASP A 60 10.10 5.65 14.27
CA ASP A 60 9.69 4.60 15.20
C ASP A 60 8.29 4.01 14.94
N ARG A 61 7.74 4.21 13.74
CA ARG A 61 6.35 3.90 13.39
C ARG A 61 5.35 4.56 14.36
N ASN A 62 5.67 5.75 14.85
CA ASN A 62 4.81 6.56 15.70
C ASN A 62 3.59 7.08 14.93
N VAL A 63 2.60 6.20 14.73
CA VAL A 63 1.37 6.49 13.98
C VAL A 63 0.23 5.58 14.39
N VAL A 64 -0.94 6.17 14.63
CA VAL A 64 -2.17 5.42 14.87
C VAL A 64 -2.69 4.88 13.54
N THR A 65 -2.99 3.58 13.49
CA THR A 65 -3.62 2.98 12.31
C THR A 65 -5.11 2.80 12.54
N ILE A 66 -5.93 3.44 11.72
CA ILE A 66 -7.38 3.29 11.77
C ILE A 66 -7.84 2.53 10.53
N ASN A 67 -8.20 1.26 10.71
CA ASN A 67 -8.78 0.42 9.67
C ASN A 67 -10.08 -0.21 10.19
N GLY A 68 -11.22 0.21 9.62
CA GLY A 68 -12.52 -0.29 10.03
C GLY A 68 -12.66 -1.81 9.93
N ASP A 69 -11.97 -2.44 8.97
CA ASP A 69 -12.02 -3.90 8.81
C ASP A 69 -11.30 -4.65 9.92
N GLU A 70 -10.22 -4.09 10.46
CA GLU A 70 -9.52 -4.66 11.62
C GLU A 70 -10.33 -4.45 12.91
N LEU A 71 -11.06 -3.33 13.01
CA LEU A 71 -11.91 -3.05 14.17
C LEU A 71 -13.08 -4.04 14.30
N ARG A 72 -13.52 -4.68 13.21
CA ARG A 72 -14.57 -5.72 13.25
C ARG A 72 -14.24 -6.87 14.19
N TYR A 73 -12.96 -7.24 14.29
CA TYR A 73 -12.50 -8.35 15.13
C TYR A 73 -12.51 -8.04 16.63
N TYR A 74 -12.77 -6.78 17.02
CA TYR A 74 -13.04 -6.43 18.42
C TYR A 74 -14.46 -6.77 18.85
N HIS A 75 -15.37 -7.04 17.90
CA HIS A 75 -16.71 -7.50 18.24
C HIS A 75 -16.63 -8.86 18.96
N PRO A 76 -17.19 -9.02 20.17
CA PRO A 76 -16.98 -10.21 21.00
C PRO A 76 -17.55 -11.49 20.37
N GLN A 77 -18.47 -11.34 19.41
CA GLN A 77 -19.10 -12.44 18.68
C GLN A 77 -18.62 -12.55 17.23
N TYR A 78 -17.49 -11.92 16.84
CA TYR A 78 -17.06 -11.89 15.43
C TYR A 78 -17.00 -13.29 14.79
N LEU A 79 -16.47 -14.31 15.50
CA LEU A 79 -16.42 -15.70 15.02
C LEU A 79 -17.82 -16.28 14.79
N ALA A 80 -18.77 -15.99 15.68
CA ALA A 80 -20.14 -16.47 15.55
C ALA A 80 -20.86 -15.81 14.38
N ILE A 81 -20.60 -14.52 14.13
CA ILE A 81 -21.13 -13.79 12.98
C ILE A 81 -20.53 -14.36 11.69
N GLN A 82 -19.21 -14.53 11.60
CA GLN A 82 -18.56 -15.10 10.42
C GLN A 82 -19.06 -16.51 10.12
N LYS A 83 -19.20 -17.36 11.13
CA LYS A 83 -19.72 -18.72 10.95
C LYS A 83 -21.19 -18.74 10.50
N ALA A 84 -22.00 -17.79 10.98
CA ALA A 84 -23.41 -17.70 10.61
C ALA A 84 -23.58 -17.13 9.20
N ASP A 85 -22.81 -16.10 8.84
CA ASP A 85 -22.89 -15.40 7.57
C ASP A 85 -21.59 -14.66 7.22
N GLU A 86 -20.66 -15.35 6.55
CA GLU A 86 -19.40 -14.76 6.10
C GLU A 86 -19.59 -13.59 5.13
N ARG A 87 -20.64 -13.64 4.30
CA ARG A 87 -20.87 -12.68 3.22
C ARG A 87 -21.38 -11.34 3.75
N HIS A 88 -22.23 -11.38 4.77
CA HIS A 88 -22.78 -10.19 5.41
C HIS A 88 -22.03 -9.82 6.71
N PHE A 89 -20.89 -10.44 7.00
CA PHE A 89 -20.08 -10.13 8.20
C PHE A 89 -19.77 -8.63 8.35
N ALA A 90 -19.43 -7.96 7.24
CA ALA A 90 -19.17 -6.53 7.26
C ALA A 90 -20.44 -5.73 7.60
N GLU A 91 -21.57 -6.06 6.99
CA GLU A 91 -22.85 -5.38 7.21
C GLU A 91 -23.33 -5.55 8.66
N LEU A 92 -23.20 -6.76 9.21
CA LEU A 92 -23.60 -7.08 10.59
C LEU A 92 -22.71 -6.42 11.66
N THR A 93 -21.49 -6.01 11.32
CA THR A 93 -20.55 -5.37 12.27
C THR A 93 -20.42 -3.86 12.07
N ASP A 94 -20.83 -3.33 10.91
CA ASP A 94 -20.76 -1.91 10.54
C ASP A 94 -21.39 -0.95 11.58
N PRO A 95 -22.57 -1.25 12.16
CA PRO A 95 -23.19 -0.40 13.17
C PRO A 95 -22.32 -0.17 14.42
N HIS A 96 -21.44 -1.12 14.75
CA HIS A 96 -20.53 -1.01 15.90
C HIS A 96 -19.19 -0.38 15.52
N VAL A 97 -18.66 -0.74 14.35
CA VAL A 97 -17.37 -0.27 13.84
C VAL A 97 -17.39 1.22 13.54
N ARG A 98 -18.47 1.74 12.93
CA ARG A 98 -18.54 3.17 12.56
C ARG A 98 -18.39 4.09 13.78
N PRO A 99 -19.12 3.91 14.90
CA PRO A 99 -18.87 4.65 16.13
C PRO A 99 -17.45 4.50 16.67
N TRP A 100 -16.88 3.29 16.69
CA TRP A 100 -15.50 3.07 17.16
C TRP A 100 -14.47 3.80 16.30
N THR A 101 -14.60 3.75 14.97
CA THR A 101 -13.75 4.49 14.03
C THR A 101 -13.85 5.99 14.28
N LYS A 102 -15.07 6.53 14.43
CA LYS A 102 -15.27 7.96 14.70
C LYS A 102 -14.62 8.37 16.02
N GLN A 103 -14.88 7.62 17.08
CA GLN A 103 -14.35 7.93 18.41
C GLN A 103 -12.82 7.83 18.43
N LEU A 104 -12.25 6.83 17.77
CA LEU A 104 -10.79 6.68 17.66
C LEU A 104 -10.17 7.86 16.90
N PHE A 105 -10.78 8.30 15.80
CA PHE A 105 -10.36 9.50 15.09
C PHE A 105 -10.40 10.75 15.97
N ASP A 106 -11.51 10.96 16.68
CA ASP A 106 -11.69 12.11 17.58
C ASP A 106 -10.58 12.12 18.63
N ARG A 107 -10.31 10.98 19.27
CA ARG A 107 -9.25 10.82 20.27
C ARG A 107 -7.84 10.96 19.70
N THR A 108 -7.60 10.52 18.48
CA THR A 108 -6.33 10.72 17.77
C THR A 108 -6.06 12.20 17.51
N ILE A 109 -7.07 12.97 17.10
CA ILE A 109 -6.99 14.42 16.90
C ILE A 109 -6.78 15.15 18.23
N GLU A 110 -7.59 14.83 19.25
CA GLU A 110 -7.50 15.43 20.60
C GLU A 110 -6.11 15.24 21.24
N THR A 111 -5.50 14.08 21.01
CA THR A 111 -4.17 13.73 21.54
C THR A 111 -3.03 14.05 20.57
N ARG A 112 -3.30 14.74 19.45
CA ARG A 112 -2.31 15.20 18.46
C ARG A 112 -1.37 14.11 17.96
N ARG A 113 -1.89 12.92 17.69
CA ARG A 113 -1.09 11.78 17.18
C ARG A 113 -1.12 11.76 15.66
N ASN A 114 -0.05 11.26 15.05
CA ASN A 114 -0.07 10.92 13.62
C ASN A 114 -1.13 9.84 13.36
N VAL A 115 -1.73 9.87 12.17
CA VAL A 115 -2.74 8.87 11.79
C VAL A 115 -2.57 8.40 10.35
N VAL A 116 -2.71 7.09 10.14
CA VAL A 116 -2.97 6.52 8.81
C VAL A 116 -4.35 5.88 8.85
N PHE A 117 -5.25 6.37 8.01
CA PHE A 117 -6.61 5.86 7.90
C PHE A 117 -6.80 5.10 6.60
N GLU A 118 -7.23 3.84 6.71
CA GLU A 118 -7.62 3.04 5.54
C GLU A 118 -9.11 3.23 5.23
N GLY A 119 -9.39 3.96 4.15
CA GLY A 119 -10.71 4.12 3.58
C GLY A 119 -10.79 3.66 2.13
N THR A 120 -11.96 3.85 1.52
CA THR A 120 -12.17 3.61 0.09
C THR A 120 -12.38 4.90 -0.71
N MET A 121 -12.66 6.03 -0.04
CA MET A 121 -13.02 7.32 -0.66
C MET A 121 -14.16 7.20 -1.68
N ARG A 122 -15.13 6.31 -1.43
CA ARG A 122 -16.28 6.10 -2.35
C ARG A 122 -17.17 7.33 -2.55
N GLU A 123 -17.17 8.24 -1.59
CA GLU A 123 -17.95 9.47 -1.64
C GLU A 123 -17.19 10.57 -0.89
N SER A 124 -17.36 11.82 -1.32
CA SER A 124 -16.65 12.95 -0.74
C SER A 124 -17.10 13.25 0.70
N GLY A 125 -18.37 13.05 1.07
CA GLY A 125 -18.95 13.51 2.35
C GLY A 125 -18.14 13.20 3.62
N PRO A 126 -18.27 12.01 4.25
CA PRO A 126 -17.70 11.77 5.59
C PRO A 126 -16.18 11.95 5.68
N ILE A 127 -15.44 11.60 4.62
CA ILE A 127 -13.99 11.72 4.64
C ILE A 127 -13.51 13.16 4.46
N THR A 128 -14.15 13.94 3.59
CA THR A 128 -13.74 15.34 3.38
C THR A 128 -14.02 16.20 4.62
N ASP A 129 -15.10 15.92 5.36
CA ASP A 129 -15.36 16.55 6.65
C ASP A 129 -14.30 16.21 7.68
N THR A 130 -13.84 14.96 7.70
CA THR A 130 -12.71 14.53 8.54
C THR A 130 -11.41 15.26 8.16
N MET A 131 -11.14 15.42 6.87
CA MET A 131 -9.97 16.16 6.37
C MET A 131 -10.03 17.65 6.74
N ARG A 132 -11.21 18.30 6.66
CA ARG A 132 -11.40 19.67 7.15
C ARG A 132 -11.08 19.80 8.64
N ARG A 133 -11.56 18.86 9.46
CA ARG A 133 -11.29 18.83 10.90
C ARG A 133 -9.80 18.65 11.20
N LEU A 134 -9.12 17.77 10.47
CA LEU A 134 -7.67 17.57 10.58
C LEU A 134 -6.90 18.85 10.24
N LYS A 135 -7.21 19.49 9.12
CA LYS A 135 -6.63 20.77 8.71
C LYS A 135 -6.84 21.86 9.77
N ALA A 136 -8.06 21.98 10.30
CA ALA A 136 -8.38 22.92 11.37
C ALA A 136 -7.63 22.63 12.68
N ALA A 137 -7.29 21.37 12.95
CA ALA A 137 -6.46 20.96 14.10
C ALA A 137 -4.94 21.10 13.86
N GLY A 138 -4.53 21.64 12.71
CA GLY A 138 -3.13 21.90 12.37
C GLY A 138 -2.37 20.67 11.85
N TYR A 139 -3.07 19.67 11.32
CA TYR A 139 -2.43 18.51 10.69
C TYR A 139 -1.91 18.84 9.29
N TYR A 140 -0.78 18.24 8.92
CA TYR A 140 -0.42 18.07 7.50
C TYR A 140 -1.15 16.84 6.95
N VAL A 141 -2.03 17.05 5.97
CA VAL A 141 -2.94 16.03 5.46
C VAL A 141 -2.51 15.53 4.09
N VAL A 142 -2.30 14.22 3.96
CA VAL A 142 -1.94 13.55 2.71
C VAL A 142 -3.06 12.63 2.27
N ALA A 143 -3.52 12.76 1.03
CA ALA A 143 -4.35 11.76 0.37
C ALA A 143 -3.47 10.84 -0.47
N ARG A 144 -3.47 9.52 -0.19
CA ARG A 144 -2.77 8.52 -0.99
C ARG A 144 -3.75 7.50 -1.53
N VAL A 145 -3.77 7.30 -2.84
CA VAL A 145 -4.73 6.36 -3.46
C VAL A 145 -4.05 5.39 -4.40
N ILE A 146 -4.65 4.22 -4.58
CA ILE A 146 -4.24 3.26 -5.61
C ILE A 146 -5.18 3.36 -6.81
N ALA A 147 -4.59 3.65 -7.97
CA ALA A 147 -5.21 3.44 -9.27
C ALA A 147 -4.98 1.98 -9.68
N ALA A 148 -6.02 1.16 -9.54
CA ALA A 148 -6.04 -0.22 -10.00
C ALA A 148 -7.13 -0.40 -11.04
N ASN A 149 -6.83 -1.18 -12.09
CA ASN A 149 -7.84 -1.65 -13.03
C ASN A 149 -8.89 -2.50 -12.29
N GLU A 150 -10.13 -2.43 -12.77
CA GLU A 150 -11.28 -3.12 -12.16
C GLU A 150 -11.07 -4.64 -12.13
N ARG A 151 -10.47 -5.21 -13.18
CA ARG A 151 -10.21 -6.65 -13.32
C ARG A 151 -9.29 -7.14 -12.20
N ASP A 152 -8.24 -6.38 -11.92
CA ASP A 152 -7.24 -6.75 -10.91
C ASP A 152 -7.81 -6.62 -9.49
N SER A 153 -8.63 -5.59 -9.26
CA SER A 153 -9.27 -5.41 -7.95
C SER A 153 -10.35 -6.46 -7.71
N MET A 154 -11.09 -6.86 -8.74
CA MET A 154 -12.08 -7.94 -8.63
C MET A 154 -11.41 -9.29 -8.34
N ALA A 155 -10.38 -9.65 -9.11
CA ALA A 155 -9.58 -10.86 -8.84
C ALA A 155 -8.99 -10.81 -7.42
N GLY A 156 -8.50 -9.65 -6.98
CA GLY A 156 -7.97 -9.44 -5.62
C GLY A 156 -8.98 -9.70 -4.50
N ILE A 157 -10.27 -9.38 -4.69
CA ILE A 157 -11.33 -9.70 -3.73
C ILE A 157 -11.47 -11.22 -3.57
N HIS A 158 -11.58 -11.93 -4.69
CA HIS A 158 -11.74 -13.38 -4.70
C HIS A 158 -10.50 -14.09 -4.16
N ARG A 159 -9.30 -13.68 -4.60
CA ARG A 159 -8.03 -14.22 -4.12
C ARG A 159 -7.91 -14.12 -2.61
N ARG A 160 -8.13 -12.93 -2.05
CA ARG A 160 -8.08 -12.70 -0.60
C ARG A 160 -9.10 -13.56 0.15
N TYR A 161 -10.31 -13.71 -0.40
CA TYR A 161 -11.35 -14.52 0.21
C TYR A 161 -10.93 -15.99 0.32
N GLU A 162 -10.37 -16.54 -0.76
CA GLU A 162 -9.88 -17.92 -0.80
C GLU A 162 -8.64 -18.13 0.09
N GLU A 163 -7.70 -17.18 0.12
CA GLU A 163 -6.53 -17.24 1.00
C GLU A 163 -6.93 -17.26 2.48
N GLN A 164 -7.90 -16.44 2.86
CA GLN A 164 -8.39 -16.41 4.24
C GLN A 164 -9.14 -17.70 4.61
N LYS A 165 -9.96 -18.24 3.69
CA LYS A 165 -10.60 -19.54 3.89
C LYS A 165 -9.58 -20.65 4.10
N ALA A 166 -8.54 -20.70 3.27
CA ALA A 166 -7.48 -21.69 3.40
C ALA A 166 -6.72 -21.55 4.73
N ALA A 167 -6.45 -20.32 5.18
CA ALA A 167 -5.65 -20.07 6.39
C ALA A 167 -6.44 -20.18 7.70
N LYS A 168 -7.72 -19.79 7.72
CA LYS A 168 -8.53 -19.59 8.95
C LYS A 168 -9.83 -20.40 8.97
N GLY A 169 -10.20 -21.04 7.87
CA GLY A 169 -11.47 -21.75 7.71
C GLY A 169 -12.64 -20.86 7.30
N PHE A 170 -12.48 -19.54 7.28
CA PHE A 170 -13.48 -18.56 6.85
C PHE A 170 -12.82 -17.40 6.10
N GLY A 171 -13.54 -16.80 5.15
CA GLY A 171 -13.06 -15.68 4.36
C GLY A 171 -13.87 -14.41 4.60
N ARG A 172 -13.21 -13.25 4.59
CA ARG A 172 -13.91 -11.96 4.60
C ARG A 172 -14.29 -11.58 3.18
N TRP A 173 -15.57 -11.72 2.85
CA TRP A 173 -16.10 -11.26 1.58
C TRP A 173 -16.10 -9.72 1.52
N SER A 174 -15.73 -9.16 0.38
CA SER A 174 -15.96 -7.75 0.09
C SER A 174 -17.15 -7.63 -0.86
N ASN A 175 -18.14 -6.86 -0.46
CA ASN A 175 -19.32 -6.60 -1.28
C ASN A 175 -18.90 -5.92 -2.61
N VAL A 176 -19.36 -6.48 -3.73
CA VAL A 176 -19.08 -5.97 -5.09
C VAL A 176 -19.64 -4.56 -5.28
N GLN A 177 -20.81 -4.26 -4.70
CA GLN A 177 -21.35 -2.90 -4.74
C GLN A 177 -20.41 -1.89 -4.08
N ALA A 178 -19.85 -2.23 -2.92
CA ALA A 178 -18.87 -1.39 -2.23
C ALA A 178 -17.55 -1.25 -3.02
N HIS A 179 -17.22 -2.24 -3.85
CA HIS A 179 -16.14 -2.15 -4.82
C HIS A 179 -16.46 -1.14 -5.92
N ASP A 180 -17.61 -1.29 -6.56
CA ASP A 180 -18.01 -0.48 -7.72
C ASP A 180 -18.24 0.99 -7.33
N ASP A 181 -18.86 1.22 -6.18
CA ASP A 181 -19.06 2.56 -5.62
C ASP A 181 -17.72 3.25 -5.37
N ALA A 182 -16.75 2.52 -4.80
CA ALA A 182 -15.40 3.05 -4.60
C ALA A 182 -14.65 3.25 -5.91
N TYR A 183 -14.79 2.33 -6.86
CA TYR A 183 -14.17 2.44 -8.17
C TYR A 183 -14.64 3.71 -8.88
N LYS A 184 -15.97 3.92 -8.96
CA LYS A 184 -16.58 5.08 -9.62
C LYS A 184 -16.39 6.38 -8.84
N GLY A 185 -16.54 6.35 -7.52
CA GLY A 185 -16.60 7.55 -6.69
C GLY A 185 -15.25 8.12 -6.25
N MET A 186 -14.20 7.30 -6.17
CA MET A 186 -12.87 7.77 -5.72
C MET A 186 -12.29 8.89 -6.60
N PRO A 187 -12.26 8.82 -7.95
CA PRO A 187 -11.70 9.89 -8.76
C PRO A 187 -12.38 11.24 -8.52
N ALA A 188 -13.71 11.28 -8.44
CA ALA A 188 -14.48 12.47 -8.12
C ALA A 188 -14.19 12.98 -6.70
N THR A 189 -13.93 12.07 -5.76
CA THR A 189 -13.55 12.44 -4.39
C THR A 189 -12.16 13.10 -4.34
N LEU A 190 -11.17 12.62 -5.10
CA LEU A 190 -9.86 13.30 -5.19
C LEU A 190 -9.97 14.66 -5.88
N GLU A 191 -10.72 14.76 -6.97
CA GLU A 191 -10.97 16.04 -7.64
C GLU A 191 -11.59 17.06 -6.67
N TYR A 192 -12.54 16.60 -5.84
CA TYR A 192 -13.14 17.44 -4.79
C TYR A 192 -12.10 17.85 -3.74
N ILE A 193 -11.24 16.93 -3.29
CA ILE A 193 -10.16 17.20 -2.32
C ILE A 193 -9.19 18.25 -2.88
N GLU A 194 -8.77 18.13 -4.14
CA GLU A 194 -7.86 19.08 -4.78
C GLU A 194 -8.52 20.46 -4.95
N ARG A 195 -9.75 20.49 -5.49
CA ARG A 195 -10.51 21.73 -5.72
C ARG A 195 -10.73 22.53 -4.44
N HIS A 196 -11.01 21.84 -3.33
CA HIS A 196 -11.29 22.46 -2.04
C HIS A 196 -10.07 22.49 -1.10
N LYS A 197 -8.89 22.08 -1.58
CA LYS A 197 -7.61 22.13 -0.84
C LYS A 197 -7.68 21.47 0.54
N LEU A 198 -8.33 20.29 0.57
CA LEU A 198 -8.57 19.54 1.81
C LEU A 198 -7.38 18.66 2.22
N ALA A 199 -6.41 18.50 1.32
CA ALA A 199 -5.12 17.89 1.58
C ALA A 199 -4.01 18.90 1.29
N ASP A 200 -2.89 18.73 1.97
CA ASP A 200 -1.63 19.39 1.67
C ASP A 200 -0.84 18.66 0.58
N ARG A 201 -1.08 17.36 0.40
CA ARG A 201 -0.47 16.57 -0.68
C ARG A 201 -1.41 15.47 -1.18
N VAL A 202 -1.42 15.24 -2.49
CA VAL A 202 -2.19 14.18 -3.15
C VAL A 202 -1.25 13.30 -3.95
N GLN A 203 -1.33 11.99 -3.72
CA GLN A 203 -0.48 11.00 -4.38
C GLN A 203 -1.32 9.85 -4.95
N VAL A 204 -1.08 9.50 -6.21
CA VAL A 204 -1.69 8.34 -6.88
C VAL A 204 -0.60 7.33 -7.17
N TYR A 205 -0.85 6.09 -6.76
CA TYR A 205 0.05 4.96 -6.96
C TYR A 205 -0.59 3.91 -7.87
N ASP A 206 0.20 3.18 -8.63
CA ASP A 206 -0.25 1.92 -9.23
C ASP A 206 -0.22 0.76 -8.19
N ARG A 207 -0.65 -0.43 -8.60
CA ARG A 207 -0.62 -1.64 -7.75
C ARG A 207 0.79 -2.12 -7.39
N LYS A 208 1.80 -1.76 -8.19
CA LYS A 208 3.21 -2.12 -7.99
C LYS A 208 3.90 -1.14 -7.01
N GLY A 209 3.24 -0.05 -6.67
CA GLY A 209 3.73 0.99 -5.78
C GLY A 209 4.53 2.10 -6.48
N ASN A 210 4.44 2.19 -7.81
CA ASN A 210 5.00 3.31 -8.56
C ASN A 210 4.11 4.54 -8.38
N VAL A 211 4.73 5.72 -8.31
CA VAL A 211 4.01 7.00 -8.22
C VAL A 211 3.59 7.42 -9.63
N LEU A 212 2.29 7.56 -9.84
CA LEU A 212 1.68 8.03 -11.08
C LEU A 212 1.41 9.53 -11.06
N TYR A 213 1.10 10.05 -9.87
CA TYR A 213 0.79 11.46 -9.63
C TYR A 213 1.26 11.86 -8.25
N ASP A 214 1.82 13.07 -8.14
CA ASP A 214 2.22 13.68 -6.88
C ASP A 214 2.09 15.20 -7.01
N ASN A 215 1.25 15.79 -6.16
CA ASN A 215 1.06 17.22 -6.11
C ASN A 215 0.96 17.70 -4.68
N GLU A 216 1.53 18.87 -4.43
CA GLU A 216 1.66 19.45 -3.10
C GLU A 216 1.14 20.89 -3.12
N LEU A 217 0.46 21.26 -2.04
CA LEU A 217 -0.11 22.58 -1.84
C LEU A 217 0.90 23.46 -1.09
N HIS A 218 1.39 24.53 -1.71
CA HIS A 218 2.29 25.50 -1.12
C HIS A 218 1.63 26.87 -1.11
N GLY A 219 1.56 27.53 0.05
CA GLY A 219 1.01 28.89 0.13
C GLY A 219 -0.43 29.01 -0.38
N ASN A 220 -1.25 27.95 -0.20
CA ASN A 220 -2.61 27.84 -0.74
C ASN A 220 -2.69 27.69 -2.27
N GLU A 221 -1.60 27.37 -2.96
CA GLU A 221 -1.59 27.08 -4.39
C GLU A 221 -1.02 25.69 -4.65
N TRP A 222 -1.58 24.98 -5.62
CA TRP A 222 -1.02 23.69 -6.03
C TRP A 222 0.25 23.93 -6.84
N LYS A 223 1.32 23.22 -6.52
CA LYS A 223 2.60 23.30 -7.23
C LYS A 223 2.46 22.93 -8.72
N ARG A 224 1.51 22.06 -9.04
CA ARG A 224 1.14 21.65 -10.40
C ARG A 224 -0.37 21.75 -10.58
N GLN A 225 -0.85 21.71 -11.82
CA GLN A 225 -2.30 21.64 -12.05
C GLN A 225 -2.91 20.41 -11.33
N PRO A 226 -4.02 20.58 -10.60
CA PRO A 226 -4.68 19.49 -9.89
C PRO A 226 -5.42 18.59 -10.89
N VAL A 227 -4.81 17.44 -11.21
CA VAL A 227 -5.28 16.50 -12.23
C VAL A 227 -5.26 15.05 -11.72
N ALA A 228 -5.41 14.85 -10.41
CA ALA A 228 -5.35 13.51 -9.81
C ALA A 228 -6.40 12.55 -10.41
N ARG A 229 -7.59 13.07 -10.73
CA ARG A 229 -8.65 12.32 -11.42
C ARG A 229 -8.18 11.74 -12.75
N ALA A 230 -7.62 12.59 -13.62
CA ALA A 230 -7.13 12.17 -14.92
C ALA A 230 -6.00 11.14 -14.81
N ALA A 231 -5.11 11.27 -13.82
CA ALA A 231 -4.05 10.29 -13.56
C ALA A 231 -4.62 8.90 -13.18
N ILE A 232 -5.69 8.86 -12.38
CA ILE A 232 -6.36 7.62 -12.00
C ILE A 232 -7.07 6.98 -13.21
N GLU A 233 -7.82 7.77 -13.97
CA GLU A 233 -8.56 7.32 -15.15
C GLU A 233 -7.58 6.78 -16.21
N ALA A 234 -6.46 7.48 -16.46
CA ALA A 234 -5.44 7.06 -17.39
C ALA A 234 -4.81 5.70 -17.06
N GLU A 235 -4.49 5.41 -15.79
CA GLU A 235 -3.96 4.09 -15.42
C GLU A 235 -5.04 3.00 -15.50
N ARG A 236 -6.29 3.32 -15.17
CA ARG A 236 -7.39 2.36 -15.25
C ARG A 236 -7.71 1.96 -16.69
N GLU A 237 -7.59 2.90 -17.62
CA GLU A 237 -7.88 2.71 -19.04
C GLU A 237 -6.67 2.23 -19.84
N ARG A 238 -5.46 2.28 -19.25
CA ARG A 238 -4.23 1.84 -19.91
C ARG A 238 -4.34 0.38 -20.38
N PRO A 239 -3.99 0.09 -21.65
CA PRO A 239 -3.87 -1.29 -22.10
C PRO A 239 -2.79 -2.04 -21.30
N PRO A 240 -3.06 -3.25 -20.79
CA PRO A 240 -2.05 -4.02 -20.09
C PRO A 240 -0.98 -4.51 -21.05
N THR A 241 0.19 -4.79 -20.48
CA THR A 241 1.25 -5.47 -21.21
C THR A 241 0.86 -6.93 -21.49
N PRO A 242 1.51 -7.62 -22.44
CA PRO A 242 1.32 -9.05 -22.65
C PRO A 242 1.55 -9.90 -21.39
N GLU A 243 2.48 -9.47 -20.52
CA GLU A 243 2.75 -10.12 -19.24
C GLU A 243 1.61 -9.93 -18.25
N GLU A 244 1.12 -8.70 -18.11
CA GLU A 244 -0.04 -8.37 -17.25
C GLU A 244 -1.27 -9.18 -17.69
N ARG A 245 -1.53 -9.30 -19.00
CA ARG A 245 -2.60 -10.17 -19.52
C ARG A 245 -2.48 -11.61 -19.06
N ARG A 246 -1.30 -12.22 -19.22
CA ARG A 246 -1.06 -13.60 -18.76
C ARG A 246 -1.22 -13.74 -17.25
N GLN A 247 -0.80 -12.73 -16.49
CA GLN A 247 -0.96 -12.72 -15.05
C GLN A 247 -2.44 -12.66 -14.65
N HIS A 248 -3.26 -11.85 -15.32
CA HIS A 248 -4.70 -11.76 -15.06
C HIS A 248 -5.41 -13.10 -15.30
N GLU A 249 -5.05 -13.80 -16.37
CA GLU A 249 -5.58 -15.15 -16.68
C GLU A 249 -5.13 -16.20 -15.65
N ALA A 250 -3.86 -16.17 -15.26
CA ALA A 250 -3.29 -17.06 -14.26
C ALA A 250 -3.90 -16.86 -12.87
N GLU A 251 -4.29 -15.63 -12.53
CA GLU A 251 -4.89 -15.30 -11.23
C GLU A 251 -6.25 -15.99 -11.05
N TRP A 252 -7.13 -15.93 -12.05
CA TRP A 252 -8.42 -16.63 -12.01
C TRP A 252 -8.27 -18.15 -11.98
N THR A 253 -7.29 -18.69 -12.70
CA THR A 253 -6.94 -20.11 -12.64
C THR A 253 -6.54 -20.51 -11.22
N THR A 254 -5.71 -19.68 -10.56
CA THR A 254 -5.29 -19.90 -9.17
C THR A 254 -6.48 -19.88 -8.22
N ILE A 255 -7.36 -18.89 -8.33
CA ILE A 255 -8.58 -18.77 -7.50
C ILE A 255 -9.45 -20.02 -7.62
N LEU A 256 -9.72 -20.48 -8.85
CA LEU A 256 -10.53 -21.68 -9.09
C LEU A 256 -9.86 -22.95 -8.54
N ALA A 257 -8.53 -23.05 -8.63
CA ALA A 257 -7.78 -24.15 -8.04
C ALA A 257 -7.88 -24.16 -6.50
N MET A 258 -7.82 -22.99 -5.85
CA MET A 258 -8.01 -22.87 -4.40
C MET A 258 -9.42 -23.29 -3.99
N MET A 259 -10.45 -22.87 -4.74
CA MET A 259 -11.84 -23.29 -4.52
C MET A 259 -11.99 -24.81 -4.63
N ALA A 260 -11.39 -25.43 -5.66
CA ALA A 260 -11.41 -26.88 -5.82
C ALA A 260 -10.68 -27.58 -4.67
N ALA A 261 -9.52 -27.07 -4.24
CA ALA A 261 -8.74 -27.64 -3.14
C ALA A 261 -9.51 -27.66 -1.81
N ARG A 262 -10.30 -26.61 -1.52
CA ARG A 262 -11.19 -26.57 -0.36
C ARG A 262 -12.53 -27.30 -0.56
N ARG A 263 -12.73 -27.96 -1.71
CA ARG A 263 -13.99 -28.63 -2.09
C ARG A 263 -15.20 -27.69 -2.01
N ALA A 264 -15.06 -26.49 -2.59
CA ALA A 264 -16.15 -25.53 -2.73
C ALA A 264 -17.34 -26.16 -3.47
N ASP A 265 -18.55 -25.70 -3.14
CA ASP A 265 -19.77 -26.14 -3.81
C ASP A 265 -19.70 -25.85 -5.33
N GLU A 266 -20.16 -26.78 -6.16
CA GLU A 266 -20.05 -26.65 -7.62
C GLU A 266 -20.77 -25.41 -8.15
N ARG A 267 -21.90 -25.01 -7.53
CA ARG A 267 -22.61 -23.77 -7.92
C ARG A 267 -21.82 -22.53 -7.50
N GLU A 268 -21.06 -22.60 -6.42
CA GLU A 268 -20.13 -21.53 -6.03
C GLU A 268 -19.00 -21.38 -7.06
N ILE A 269 -18.38 -22.50 -7.46
CA ILE A 269 -17.33 -22.53 -8.49
C ILE A 269 -17.86 -21.97 -9.81
N GLU A 270 -19.05 -22.38 -10.25
CA GLU A 270 -19.60 -21.93 -11.52
C GLU A 270 -19.87 -20.42 -11.52
N ARG A 271 -20.40 -19.86 -10.43
CA ARG A 271 -20.55 -18.41 -10.29
C ARG A 271 -19.21 -17.68 -10.40
N VAL A 272 -18.14 -18.21 -9.84
CA VAL A 272 -16.81 -17.59 -9.95
C VAL A 272 -16.22 -17.76 -11.35
N ARG A 273 -16.53 -18.86 -12.07
CA ARG A 273 -16.19 -19.00 -13.49
C ARG A 273 -16.90 -17.97 -14.37
N ASP A 274 -18.18 -17.68 -14.11
CA ASP A 274 -18.90 -16.63 -14.82
C ASP A 274 -18.21 -15.27 -14.63
N VAL A 275 -17.83 -14.93 -13.39
CA VAL A 275 -17.07 -13.70 -13.08
C VAL A 275 -15.72 -13.70 -13.79
N ALA A 276 -14.97 -14.81 -13.75
CA ALA A 276 -13.70 -14.95 -14.44
C ALA A 276 -13.85 -14.78 -15.96
N ARG A 277 -14.94 -15.27 -16.57
CA ARG A 277 -15.24 -15.06 -17.99
C ARG A 277 -15.55 -13.59 -18.29
N GLN A 278 -16.33 -12.93 -17.43
CA GLN A 278 -16.63 -11.50 -17.55
C GLN A 278 -15.37 -10.63 -17.50
N TYR A 279 -14.51 -10.84 -16.51
CA TYR A 279 -13.32 -10.01 -16.28
C TYR A 279 -12.06 -10.48 -17.02
N GLY A 280 -12.00 -11.74 -17.44
CA GLY A 280 -10.90 -12.32 -18.22
C GLY A 280 -11.11 -12.28 -19.74
N GLY A 281 -12.36 -12.36 -20.22
CA GLY A 281 -12.68 -12.55 -21.64
C GLY A 281 -13.01 -11.29 -22.45
N GLN A 282 -13.22 -10.14 -21.81
CA GLN A 282 -13.43 -8.89 -22.55
C GLN A 282 -12.15 -8.47 -23.29
N GLN A 283 -12.22 -8.34 -24.62
CA GLN A 283 -11.17 -7.71 -25.43
C GLN A 283 -10.81 -6.35 -24.83
N TYR A 284 -9.52 -6.08 -24.67
CA TYR A 284 -9.05 -4.73 -24.35
C TYR A 284 -9.49 -3.82 -25.49
N PRO A 285 -10.16 -2.68 -25.22
CA PRO A 285 -10.54 -1.78 -26.29
C PRO A 285 -9.31 -1.45 -27.13
N GLU A 286 -9.40 -1.66 -28.44
CA GLU A 286 -8.45 -1.07 -29.39
C GLU A 286 -8.68 0.44 -29.37
N HIS A 287 -8.04 1.12 -28.41
CA HIS A 287 -7.98 2.57 -28.41
C HIS A 287 -6.63 3.00 -28.96
N LYS A 288 -6.69 3.69 -30.09
CA LYS A 288 -5.60 4.58 -30.51
C LYS A 288 -5.44 5.61 -29.40
N PRO A 289 -4.23 5.86 -28.90
CA PRO A 289 -4.02 6.84 -27.85
C PRO A 289 -4.64 8.17 -28.28
N THR A 290 -5.69 8.61 -27.60
CA THR A 290 -6.11 10.00 -27.64
C THR A 290 -4.92 10.82 -27.16
N GLU A 291 -4.60 11.91 -27.85
CA GLU A 291 -3.60 12.91 -27.45
C GLU A 291 -4.01 13.57 -26.12
N TYR A 292 -3.94 12.82 -25.03
CA TYR A 292 -3.31 13.35 -23.84
C TYR A 292 -1.83 13.26 -24.14
N GLU A 293 -1.26 14.41 -24.53
CA GLU A 293 0.17 14.60 -24.41
C GLU A 293 0.53 14.15 -22.99
N ARG A 294 1.17 12.99 -22.87
CA ARG A 294 2.18 12.82 -21.85
C ARG A 294 3.06 14.03 -22.05
N GLN A 295 2.92 15.06 -21.22
CA GLN A 295 3.99 16.03 -21.06
C GLN A 295 5.20 15.16 -20.76
N ASP A 296 6.05 15.07 -21.76
CA ASP A 296 7.26 14.32 -21.76
C ASP A 296 8.10 14.99 -20.67
N TYR A 297 8.01 14.46 -19.46
CA TYR A 297 8.76 14.94 -18.32
C TYR A 297 10.23 14.61 -18.61
N GLY A 298 10.88 15.53 -19.31
CA GLY A 298 12.30 15.62 -19.62
C GLY A 298 13.10 14.35 -19.35
N ARG A 299 13.08 13.40 -20.29
CA ARG A 299 14.14 12.39 -20.37
C ARG A 299 15.41 13.05 -20.89
N GLN A 300 16.25 13.48 -19.95
CA GLN A 300 17.67 13.20 -20.05
C GLN A 300 18.12 12.53 -18.74
N HIS A 301 17.53 11.37 -18.45
CA HIS A 301 18.05 10.50 -17.42
C HIS A 301 18.35 9.13 -18.04
N PRO A 302 19.54 8.55 -17.77
CA PRO A 302 19.92 7.20 -18.15
C PRO A 302 18.82 6.16 -17.88
N GLU A 303 18.79 5.12 -18.70
CA GLU A 303 17.82 4.02 -18.59
C GLU A 303 17.81 3.43 -17.17
N MET A 304 16.64 3.41 -16.51
CA MET A 304 16.49 2.92 -15.13
C MET A 304 16.12 1.43 -15.12
N ARG A 305 16.88 0.62 -14.38
CA ARG A 305 16.72 -0.85 -14.26
C ARG A 305 16.77 -1.30 -12.81
N GLY A 306 16.21 -2.49 -12.53
CA GLY A 306 16.39 -3.18 -11.25
C GLY A 306 17.67 -4.04 -11.24
N PRO A 307 18.18 -4.41 -10.04
CA PRO A 307 19.33 -5.28 -9.92
C PRO A 307 19.00 -6.73 -10.33
N GLU A 308 19.95 -7.38 -10.99
CA GLU A 308 19.88 -8.76 -11.44
C GLU A 308 20.65 -9.68 -10.48
N THR A 309 20.12 -10.88 -10.24
CA THR A 309 20.82 -11.89 -9.43
C THR A 309 22.08 -12.36 -10.15
N GLY A 310 23.19 -12.42 -9.44
CA GLY A 310 24.51 -12.79 -9.95
C GLY A 310 25.32 -11.63 -10.54
N LYS A 311 24.76 -10.41 -10.61
CA LYS A 311 25.48 -9.24 -11.12
C LYS A 311 26.14 -8.40 -10.02
N THR A 312 27.19 -7.70 -10.43
CA THR A 312 27.89 -6.66 -9.67
C THR A 312 27.75 -5.34 -10.41
N TYR A 313 27.47 -4.27 -9.67
CA TYR A 313 27.28 -2.93 -10.18
C TYR A 313 28.29 -1.98 -9.55
N GLU A 314 29.01 -1.21 -10.37
CA GLU A 314 30.09 -0.33 -9.94
C GLU A 314 29.81 1.10 -10.42
N GLY A 315 29.90 2.05 -9.50
CA GLY A 315 29.72 3.48 -9.81
C GLY A 315 29.06 4.27 -8.68
N PRO A 316 28.85 5.58 -8.90
CA PRO A 316 28.37 6.48 -7.86
C PRO A 316 26.88 6.28 -7.56
N ILE A 317 26.51 6.45 -6.30
CA ILE A 317 25.12 6.71 -5.93
C ILE A 317 24.74 8.11 -6.44
N VAL A 318 23.77 8.18 -7.33
CA VAL A 318 23.30 9.44 -7.92
C VAL A 318 22.03 9.97 -7.27
N SER A 319 21.31 9.12 -6.54
CA SER A 319 20.17 9.51 -5.73
C SER A 319 19.94 8.48 -4.62
N ALA A 320 19.48 8.93 -3.46
CA ALA A 320 19.11 8.06 -2.37
C ALA A 320 17.92 8.67 -1.63
N ASP A 321 16.91 7.85 -1.36
CA ASP A 321 15.82 8.14 -0.44
C ASP A 321 15.69 7.00 0.59
N ASP A 322 14.66 7.04 1.42
CA ASP A 322 14.47 6.06 2.50
C ASP A 322 14.15 4.65 1.98
N LYS A 323 13.66 4.52 0.75
CA LYS A 323 13.23 3.25 0.13
C LYS A 323 14.20 2.76 -0.94
N TYR A 324 14.82 3.66 -1.69
CA TYR A 324 15.65 3.34 -2.85
C TYR A 324 17.00 4.04 -2.83
N VAL A 325 17.97 3.37 -3.44
CA VAL A 325 19.28 3.91 -3.79
C VAL A 325 19.43 3.74 -5.29
N ILE A 326 19.71 4.82 -6.02
CA ILE A 326 19.95 4.81 -7.46
C ILE A 326 21.45 4.92 -7.68
N GLN A 327 22.03 3.90 -8.30
CA GLN A 327 23.44 3.85 -8.69
C GLN A 327 23.56 4.12 -10.19
N SER A 328 24.49 4.99 -10.60
CA SER A 328 24.87 5.11 -12.00
C SER A 328 25.96 4.10 -12.34
N VAL A 329 25.76 3.32 -13.40
CA VAL A 329 26.63 2.25 -13.86
C VAL A 329 26.93 2.44 -15.34
N ARG A 330 28.17 2.20 -15.76
CA ARG A 330 28.54 2.18 -17.19
C ARG A 330 28.61 0.74 -17.71
N GLU A 331 27.73 0.37 -18.63
CA GLU A 331 27.73 -0.93 -19.30
C GLU A 331 27.78 -0.71 -20.81
N ALA A 332 28.71 -1.38 -21.51
CA ALA A 332 28.90 -1.27 -22.97
C ALA A 332 28.98 0.18 -23.51
N GLY A 333 29.62 1.09 -22.75
CA GLY A 333 29.80 2.49 -23.14
C GLY A 333 28.57 3.38 -22.93
N ARG A 334 27.50 2.87 -22.31
CA ARG A 334 26.29 3.64 -21.95
C ARG A 334 26.17 3.75 -20.44
N GLU A 335 25.68 4.90 -20.00
CA GLU A 335 25.27 5.10 -18.61
C GLU A 335 23.87 4.50 -18.40
N LEU A 336 23.71 3.76 -17.30
CA LEU A 336 22.48 3.13 -16.85
C LEU A 336 22.27 3.48 -15.38
N HIS A 337 21.03 3.62 -14.95
CA HIS A 337 20.68 3.81 -13.54
C HIS A 337 20.11 2.52 -12.97
N ILE A 338 20.71 1.98 -11.91
CA ILE A 338 20.23 0.80 -11.21
C ILE A 338 19.53 1.23 -9.93
N GLN A 339 18.26 0.90 -9.79
CA GLN A 339 17.45 1.20 -8.62
C GLN A 339 17.47 0.03 -7.65
N HIS A 340 18.13 0.21 -6.52
CA HIS A 340 18.26 -0.77 -5.45
C HIS A 340 17.25 -0.48 -4.33
N GLU A 341 16.56 -1.49 -3.82
CA GLU A 341 15.78 -1.33 -2.57
C GLU A 341 16.75 -1.19 -1.38
N ARG A 342 16.64 -0.12 -0.61
CA ARG A 342 17.56 0.16 0.51
C ARG A 342 17.52 -0.94 1.59
N LEU A 343 16.36 -1.58 1.76
CA LEU A 343 16.14 -2.69 2.70
C LEU A 343 16.88 -3.98 2.34
N VAL A 344 17.25 -4.18 1.07
CA VAL A 344 17.95 -5.40 0.63
C VAL A 344 19.47 -5.22 0.60
N LEU A 345 19.96 -4.00 0.85
CA LEU A 345 21.37 -3.65 0.82
C LEU A 345 22.02 -3.84 2.19
N ASN A 346 23.02 -4.71 2.25
CA ASN A 346 23.85 -4.94 3.41
C ASN A 346 25.16 -4.18 3.25
N SER A 347 25.40 -3.23 4.15
CA SER A 347 26.63 -2.46 4.22
C SER A 347 27.15 -2.41 5.65
N ASP A 348 28.46 -2.46 5.80
CA ASP A 348 29.16 -2.21 7.07
C ASP A 348 29.18 -0.73 7.47
N ARG A 349 28.87 0.16 6.52
CA ARG A 349 28.94 1.62 6.66
C ARG A 349 27.72 2.28 6.01
N ARG A 350 26.88 2.96 6.81
CA ARG A 350 25.62 3.56 6.35
C ARG A 350 25.84 4.68 5.33
N GLU A 351 26.96 5.36 5.45
CA GLU A 351 27.41 6.44 4.58
C GLU A 351 27.66 6.00 3.14
N LEU A 352 27.91 4.71 2.89
CA LEU A 352 28.11 4.19 1.53
C LEU A 352 26.86 4.32 0.65
N LEU A 353 25.68 4.49 1.25
CA LEU A 353 24.41 4.66 0.53
C LEU A 353 24.00 6.12 0.36
N ASN A 354 24.91 7.06 0.61
CA ASN A 354 24.68 8.49 0.42
C ASN A 354 24.97 8.88 -1.03
N THR A 355 24.22 9.85 -1.54
CA THR A 355 24.46 10.45 -2.85
C THR A 355 25.89 10.97 -2.98
N GLY A 356 26.55 10.66 -4.09
CA GLY A 356 27.93 11.04 -4.42
C GLY A 356 28.98 10.00 -4.05
N VAL A 357 28.63 8.95 -3.29
CA VAL A 357 29.60 7.91 -2.89
C VAL A 357 29.74 6.86 -3.97
N ASN A 358 30.99 6.51 -4.31
CA ASN A 358 31.30 5.43 -5.25
C ASN A 358 31.24 4.09 -4.51
N VAL A 359 30.40 3.19 -5.02
CA VAL A 359 30.19 1.88 -4.40
C VAL A 359 30.22 0.75 -5.42
N GLU A 360 30.51 -0.44 -4.90
CA GLU A 360 30.28 -1.72 -5.54
C GLU A 360 29.05 -2.35 -4.85
N ILE A 361 28.03 -2.70 -5.62
CA ILE A 361 26.86 -3.41 -5.13
C ILE A 361 26.75 -4.75 -5.85
N ARG A 362 26.93 -5.84 -5.11
CA ARG A 362 26.87 -7.21 -5.64
C ARG A 362 25.63 -7.94 -5.15
N TYR A 363 24.92 -8.63 -6.04
CA TYR A 363 23.76 -9.46 -5.72
C TYR A 363 24.08 -10.95 -5.86
N PRO A 364 24.79 -11.59 -4.89
CA PRO A 364 25.08 -13.03 -4.97
C PRO A 364 23.81 -13.89 -4.94
N TYR A 365 22.71 -13.39 -4.37
CA TYR A 365 21.42 -14.06 -4.26
C TYR A 365 20.28 -13.06 -4.53
N ASN A 366 19.09 -13.58 -4.83
CA ASN A 366 17.91 -12.75 -5.07
C ASN A 366 17.57 -11.90 -3.84
N ARG A 367 17.42 -10.58 -4.04
CA ARG A 367 17.13 -9.59 -2.97
C ARG A 367 18.14 -9.59 -1.80
N VAL A 368 19.41 -9.90 -2.07
CA VAL A 368 20.51 -9.67 -1.11
C VAL A 368 21.62 -8.91 -1.84
N GLY A 369 21.66 -7.59 -1.66
CA GLY A 369 22.75 -6.75 -2.16
C GLY A 369 23.83 -6.58 -1.09
N ILE A 370 25.10 -6.74 -1.45
CA ILE A 370 26.25 -6.47 -0.58
C ILE A 370 26.95 -5.23 -1.12
N VAL A 371 27.12 -4.23 -0.26
CA VAL A 371 27.64 -2.90 -0.63
C VAL A 371 29.03 -2.72 -0.06
N LYS A 372 29.97 -2.30 -0.90
CA LYS A 372 31.34 -1.93 -0.51
C LYS A 372 31.72 -0.61 -1.14
N GLU A 373 32.69 0.06 -0.54
CA GLU A 373 33.30 1.24 -1.15
C GLU A 373 34.09 0.84 -2.39
N TRP A 374 33.90 1.58 -3.47
CA TRP A 374 34.58 1.35 -4.74
C TRP A 374 35.51 2.51 -5.06
N GLY A 375 36.80 2.21 -5.24
CA GLY A 375 37.77 3.18 -5.78
C GLY A 375 38.73 3.85 -4.79
N GLU A 376 38.79 3.46 -3.51
CA GLU A 376 39.93 3.82 -2.65
C GLU A 376 41.08 2.81 -2.79
N LYS A 377 42.31 3.31 -3.01
CA LYS A 377 43.53 2.49 -2.99
C LYS A 377 43.63 1.81 -1.64
N ALA A 378 43.71 0.48 -1.65
CA ALA A 378 43.98 -0.33 -0.47
C ALA A 378 45.17 0.22 0.32
N ILE A 379 44.92 0.75 1.52
CA ILE A 379 45.99 0.94 2.51
C ILE A 379 46.35 -0.46 3.01
N GLN A 380 47.51 -0.96 2.57
CA GLN A 380 48.15 -2.13 3.17
C GLN A 380 48.52 -1.80 4.62
N GLY A 381 47.66 -2.18 5.56
CA GLY A 381 47.99 -2.33 6.98
C GLY A 381 48.43 -3.78 7.26
N PRO A 382 49.43 -4.02 8.12
CA PRO A 382 50.02 -5.34 8.30
C PRO A 382 49.01 -6.33 8.87
N ALA A 383 49.08 -7.58 8.37
CA ALA A 383 48.30 -8.70 8.86
C ALA A 383 48.43 -8.85 10.38
N SER A 384 47.33 -8.66 11.11
CA SER A 384 47.25 -9.07 12.51
C SER A 384 47.19 -10.59 12.58
N LYS A 385 48.23 -11.18 13.17
CA LYS A 385 48.27 -12.58 13.56
C LYS A 385 47.23 -12.84 14.66
N GLY A 386 46.21 -13.61 14.31
CA GLY A 386 45.55 -14.71 15.05
C GLY A 386 45.11 -14.54 16.51
N ILE A 387 43.90 -15.03 16.81
CA ILE A 387 43.67 -15.92 17.96
C ILE A 387 42.66 -17.00 17.51
N GLU A 388 43.10 -18.27 17.52
CA GLU A 388 42.23 -19.44 17.41
C GLU A 388 41.38 -19.60 18.68
N PRO A 389 40.06 -19.84 18.57
CA PRO A 389 39.27 -20.31 19.71
C PRO A 389 39.56 -21.80 19.96
N ARG A 390 40.40 -22.09 20.95
CA ARG A 390 40.43 -23.40 21.61
C ARG A 390 39.34 -23.44 22.68
N ASP A 391 38.54 -24.50 22.63
CA ASP A 391 37.71 -25.14 23.66
C ASP A 391 37.18 -24.29 24.84
N PHE A 392 35.88 -24.38 25.11
CA PHE A 392 35.35 -25.18 26.23
C PHE A 392 33.86 -24.94 26.39
N GLY A 393 33.06 -25.96 26.10
CA GLY A 393 31.78 -26.14 26.75
C GLY A 393 31.96 -26.56 28.22
N LYS A 394 30.86 -26.41 28.97
CA LYS A 394 30.63 -26.80 30.39
C LYS A 394 31.05 -25.77 31.43
N ARG A 395 30.07 -25.08 32.01
CA ARG A 395 29.35 -25.55 33.20
C ARG A 395 27.93 -25.02 33.21
#